data_AF-A0AA38RLD9-F1
#
_entry.id   AF-A0AA38RLD9-F1
#
_cell.length_a   1.000
_cell.length_b   1.000
_cell.length_c   1.000
_cell.angle_alpha   90.00
_cell.angle_beta   90.00
_cell.angle_gamma   90.00
#
_symmetry.space_group_name_H-M   'P 1'
#
loop_
_entity.id
_entity.type
_entity.pdbx_description
1 polymer ?
#
loop_
_entity_poly.entity_id
_entity_poly.type
_entity_poly.pdbx_seq_one_letter_code
_entity_poly.pdbx_strand_id
1 'polypeptide(L)'
;MLGLLTSALLLPSLLAGVGAVAVKSPRSAWQSKIEVVRNPAYPLDVVDKMEEATMPNVDAYMAKKIAAGKNNGCTLENAAVRREWSDLTDAQRIEYTTAIKCLMKLPPKADKTRFPGALSRFDDFVAYHMTHAMQLHDNIHLFGAHKYFVWLFEEALRNECNYTGYQPYMNYDRYAEDPLTSPLLNGNASSLGGNGEKDATYKGVPQQGRKPNIIATGGGGGCVTSGPFSDMIVSLGPTSMSTASRAVPRNPRSDGTGSNPRCLRRDVNRNAAMGATADRALSLLQNKDMDGFYNQLLGSPPPKNDPYPWGIHTAGHYVAAVDPGGDPNTSPGDPVFYFHHTALDRLWWVWQMQEVEGRLNVLPFVNSSMSMPMTRERRGMEGTDPLDSMVDMEWLGPPIQLRETHDQLGGNGGKFCYVYV
;
A
#
# COMPACT_ATOMS: atom_id res chain seq x y z
N MET A 1 -44.78 1.29 -69.28
CA MET A 1 -45.30 1.56 -67.93
C MET A 1 -45.40 0.21 -67.21
N LEU A 2 -44.31 -0.29 -66.63
CA LEU A 2 -43.71 -0.02 -65.30
C LEU A 2 -44.43 -0.70 -64.12
N GLY A 3 -43.67 -1.48 -63.35
CA GLY A 3 -44.02 -2.02 -62.02
C GLY A 3 -43.49 -3.45 -61.81
N LEU A 4 -42.19 -3.68 -61.63
CA LEU A 4 -41.44 -3.74 -60.36
C LEU A 4 -41.93 -4.81 -59.36
N LEU A 5 -41.12 -5.87 -59.20
CA LEU A 5 -40.94 -6.62 -57.94
C LEU A 5 -39.53 -7.25 -57.97
N THR A 6 -38.62 -6.62 -57.25
CA THR A 6 -37.21 -7.00 -57.09
C THR A 6 -37.06 -8.10 -56.05
N SER A 7 -36.48 -9.24 -56.45
CA SER A 7 -35.99 -10.28 -55.54
C SER A 7 -34.52 -10.00 -55.22
N ALA A 8 -34.21 -9.71 -53.96
CA ALA A 8 -32.85 -9.47 -53.48
C ALA A 8 -32.20 -10.81 -53.07
N LEU A 9 -31.08 -11.14 -53.72
CA LEU A 9 -30.20 -12.23 -53.32
C LEU A 9 -29.50 -11.89 -51.99
N LEU A 10 -29.58 -12.81 -51.04
CA LEU A 10 -28.77 -12.84 -49.83
C LEU A 10 -27.34 -13.26 -50.18
N LEU A 11 -26.39 -12.33 -50.06
CA LEU A 11 -24.95 -12.61 -50.06
C LEU A 11 -24.50 -12.90 -48.61
N PRO A 12 -23.80 -14.02 -48.34
CA PRO A 12 -23.23 -14.29 -47.04
C PRO A 12 -22.01 -13.39 -46.81
N SER A 13 -22.03 -12.64 -45.71
CA SER A 13 -20.92 -11.84 -45.22
C SER A 13 -19.76 -12.75 -44.79
N LEU A 14 -18.64 -12.65 -45.51
CA LEU A 14 -17.34 -13.21 -45.13
C LEU A 14 -16.84 -12.53 -43.85
N LEU A 15 -16.87 -13.26 -42.74
CA LEU A 15 -16.10 -12.95 -41.54
C LEU A 15 -14.61 -13.17 -41.85
N ALA A 16 -13.93 -12.11 -42.28
CA ALA A 16 -12.47 -12.08 -42.28
C ALA A 16 -12.00 -11.97 -40.82
N GLY A 17 -11.39 -13.04 -40.31
CA GLY A 17 -10.73 -13.04 -39.02
C GLY A 17 -9.61 -11.98 -39.00
N VAL A 18 -9.80 -10.94 -38.18
CA VAL A 18 -8.72 -10.01 -37.86
C VAL A 18 -7.81 -10.74 -36.88
N GLY A 19 -6.78 -11.38 -37.40
CA GLY A 19 -5.67 -11.86 -36.58
C GLY A 19 -5.09 -10.69 -35.81
N ALA A 20 -4.89 -10.87 -34.51
CA ALA A 20 -4.25 -9.90 -33.65
C ALA A 20 -2.86 -9.55 -34.21
N VAL A 21 -2.75 -8.39 -34.87
CA VAL A 21 -1.45 -7.85 -35.24
C VAL A 21 -0.82 -7.33 -33.96
N ALA A 22 0.19 -8.04 -33.48
CA ALA A 22 1.05 -7.56 -32.41
C ALA A 22 1.64 -6.21 -32.84
N VAL A 23 1.12 -5.13 -32.27
CA VAL A 23 1.69 -3.79 -32.44
C VAL A 23 3.06 -3.80 -31.77
N LYS A 24 4.12 -3.91 -32.58
CA LYS A 24 5.49 -3.65 -32.13
C LYS A 24 5.62 -2.16 -31.84
N SER A 25 5.36 -1.79 -30.59
CA SER A 25 5.84 -0.53 -30.03
C SER A 25 7.38 -0.48 -30.15
N PRO A 26 8.01 0.69 -30.37
CA PRO A 26 9.48 0.77 -30.42
C PRO A 26 10.01 0.32 -29.06
N ARG A 27 10.57 -0.89 -29.01
CA ARG A 27 11.23 -1.41 -27.81
C ARG A 27 12.38 -0.46 -27.48
N SER A 28 12.41 0.05 -26.25
CA SER A 28 13.67 0.50 -25.68
C SER A 28 14.69 -0.64 -25.85
N ALA A 29 15.95 -0.31 -26.10
CA ALA A 29 17.01 -1.32 -26.23
C ALA A 29 17.25 -2.13 -24.94
N TRP A 30 16.53 -1.80 -23.87
CA TRP A 30 16.55 -2.48 -22.59
C TRP A 30 15.67 -3.73 -22.64
N GLN A 31 16.25 -4.89 -22.31
CA GLN A 31 15.51 -6.14 -22.21
C GLN A 31 15.31 -6.47 -20.74
N SER A 32 14.04 -6.60 -20.33
CA SER A 32 13.73 -6.99 -18.96
C SER A 32 14.34 -8.34 -18.60
N LYS A 33 15.02 -8.36 -17.46
CA LYS A 33 15.51 -9.57 -16.79
C LYS A 33 14.44 -10.20 -15.89
N ILE A 34 13.29 -9.55 -15.78
CA ILE A 34 12.20 -9.90 -14.89
C ILE A 34 10.98 -10.30 -15.72
N GLU A 35 10.32 -11.39 -15.34
CA GLU A 35 9.06 -11.81 -15.96
C GLU A 35 7.91 -10.89 -15.54
N VAL A 36 7.34 -10.17 -16.50
CA VAL A 36 6.21 -9.27 -16.30
C VAL A 36 4.93 -9.95 -16.79
N VAL A 37 4.01 -10.21 -15.87
CA VAL A 37 2.66 -10.71 -16.14
C VAL A 37 1.69 -9.58 -15.83
N ARG A 38 0.81 -9.26 -16.77
CA ARG A 38 -0.16 -8.17 -16.66
C ARG A 38 -1.57 -8.66 -16.95
N ASN A 39 -2.52 -8.10 -16.24
CA ASN A 39 -3.93 -8.25 -16.55
C ASN A 39 -4.30 -7.36 -17.75
N PRO A 40 -4.75 -7.92 -18.88
CA PRO A 40 -5.07 -7.14 -20.08
C PRO A 40 -6.25 -6.19 -19.90
N ALA A 41 -7.08 -6.36 -18.85
CA ALA A 41 -8.15 -5.42 -18.52
C ALA A 41 -7.64 -4.07 -17.97
N TYR A 42 -6.39 -4.03 -17.52
CA TYR A 42 -5.77 -2.84 -16.92
C TYR A 42 -4.50 -2.48 -17.69
N PRO A 43 -4.60 -1.65 -18.74
CA PRO A 43 -3.42 -1.20 -19.50
C PRO A 43 -2.50 -0.35 -18.63
N LEU A 44 -1.22 -0.25 -19.04
CA LEU A 44 -0.21 0.56 -18.33
C LEU A 44 -0.62 2.03 -18.27
N ASP A 45 -0.66 2.56 -17.05
CA ASP A 45 -0.87 3.97 -16.80
C ASP A 45 0.44 4.78 -16.95
N VAL A 46 0.41 6.08 -16.60
CA VAL A 46 1.57 6.97 -16.68
C VAL A 46 2.64 6.67 -15.63
N VAL A 47 2.26 6.11 -14.48
CA VAL A 47 3.18 5.70 -13.41
C VAL A 47 3.89 4.41 -13.81
N ASP A 48 3.17 3.44 -14.35
CA ASP A 48 3.74 2.18 -14.85
C ASP A 48 4.79 2.45 -15.95
N LYS A 49 4.49 3.37 -16.89
CA LYS A 49 5.44 3.78 -17.92
C LYS A 49 6.66 4.49 -17.34
N MET A 50 6.49 5.27 -16.28
CA MET A 50 7.61 5.92 -15.59
C MET A 50 8.47 4.89 -14.87
N GLU A 51 7.86 3.91 -14.20
CA GLU A 51 8.56 2.79 -13.57
C GLU A 51 9.40 2.02 -14.59
N GLU A 52 8.81 1.60 -15.71
CA GLU A 52 9.53 0.93 -16.81
C GLU A 52 10.71 1.78 -17.33
N ALA A 53 10.53 3.11 -17.40
CA ALA A 53 11.59 4.03 -17.81
C ALA A 53 12.74 4.15 -16.80
N THR A 54 12.55 3.80 -15.53
CA THR A 54 13.64 3.78 -14.52
C THR A 54 14.49 2.51 -14.59
N MET A 55 14.01 1.44 -15.23
CA MET A 55 14.70 0.14 -15.21
C MET A 55 16.15 0.14 -15.75
N PRO A 56 16.53 0.93 -16.77
CA PRO A 56 17.93 1.08 -17.15
C PRO A 56 18.83 1.63 -16.02
N ASN A 57 18.30 2.54 -15.19
CA ASN A 57 19.03 3.06 -14.02
C ASN A 57 19.16 2.00 -12.94
N VAL A 58 18.13 1.17 -12.75
CA VAL A 58 18.15 0.02 -11.84
C VAL A 58 19.24 -0.97 -12.25
N ASP A 59 19.31 -1.31 -13.54
CA ASP A 59 20.35 -2.18 -14.10
C ASP A 59 21.75 -1.61 -13.87
N ALA A 60 21.95 -0.31 -14.14
CA ALA A 60 23.23 0.36 -13.94
C ALA A 60 23.64 0.40 -12.45
N TYR A 61 22.69 0.67 -11.56
CA TYR A 61 22.91 0.63 -10.12
C TYR A 61 23.34 -0.77 -9.66
N MET A 62 22.63 -1.81 -10.11
CA MET A 62 22.97 -3.19 -9.77
C MET A 62 24.32 -3.62 -10.32
N ALA A 63 24.66 -3.25 -11.56
CA ALA A 63 25.97 -3.50 -12.13
C ALA A 63 27.09 -2.86 -11.29
N LYS A 64 26.89 -1.62 -10.84
CA LYS A 64 27.83 -0.92 -9.94
C LYS A 64 27.98 -1.64 -8.60
N LYS A 65 26.87 -2.10 -7.99
CA LYS A 65 26.92 -2.84 -6.72
C LYS A 65 27.63 -4.18 -6.86
N ILE A 66 27.35 -4.93 -7.93
CA ILE A 66 27.97 -6.23 -8.21
C ILE A 66 29.48 -6.04 -8.41
N ALA A 67 29.89 -5.07 -9.24
CA ALA A 67 31.30 -4.77 -9.46
C ALA A 67 32.02 -4.36 -8.16
N ALA A 68 31.33 -3.70 -7.24
CA ALA A 68 31.86 -3.31 -5.93
C ALA A 68 31.79 -4.42 -4.87
N GLY A 69 31.19 -5.58 -5.16
CA GLY A 69 30.95 -6.64 -4.17
C GLY A 69 29.99 -6.24 -3.04
N LYS A 70 29.12 -5.24 -3.28
CA LYS A 70 28.18 -4.66 -2.29
C LYS A 70 26.72 -5.01 -2.56
N ASN A 71 26.45 -5.93 -3.48
CA ASN A 71 25.08 -6.35 -3.80
C ASN A 71 24.51 -7.34 -2.79
N ASN A 72 25.31 -7.84 -1.83
CA ASN A 72 24.88 -8.80 -0.81
C ASN A 72 24.14 -10.02 -1.39
N GLY A 73 24.59 -10.50 -2.55
CA GLY A 73 23.97 -11.62 -3.26
C GLY A 73 22.70 -11.28 -4.05
N CYS A 74 22.16 -10.06 -3.94
CA CYS A 74 21.01 -9.62 -4.72
C CYS A 74 21.39 -9.36 -6.19
N THR A 75 20.57 -9.82 -7.12
CA THR A 75 20.66 -9.54 -8.56
C THR A 75 19.24 -9.38 -9.12
N LEU A 76 19.08 -8.84 -10.32
CA LEU A 76 17.74 -8.70 -10.91
C LEU A 76 17.16 -10.04 -11.38
N GLU A 77 18.02 -11.04 -11.57
CA GLU A 77 17.63 -12.41 -11.92
C GLU A 77 17.10 -13.19 -10.71
N ASN A 78 17.49 -12.84 -9.48
CA ASN A 78 17.03 -13.49 -8.25
C ASN A 78 16.11 -12.61 -7.38
N ALA A 79 15.96 -11.33 -7.71
CA ALA A 79 15.06 -10.43 -7.00
C ALA A 79 13.62 -10.94 -7.06
N ALA A 80 12.97 -10.93 -5.89
CA ALA A 80 11.54 -11.18 -5.81
C ALA A 80 10.75 -10.12 -6.57
N VAL A 81 9.57 -10.48 -7.05
CA VAL A 81 8.74 -9.61 -7.88
C VAL A 81 7.43 -9.32 -7.17
N ARG A 82 7.26 -8.09 -6.68
CA ARG A 82 6.00 -7.60 -6.11
C ARG A 82 5.11 -7.10 -7.23
N ARG A 83 3.90 -7.68 -7.32
CA ARG A 83 2.96 -7.46 -8.43
C ARG A 83 1.73 -6.70 -7.97
N GLU A 84 1.11 -6.00 -8.91
CA GLU A 84 -0.20 -5.42 -8.71
C GLU A 84 -1.24 -6.52 -8.46
N TRP A 85 -2.17 -6.30 -7.52
CA TRP A 85 -3.14 -7.31 -7.10
C TRP A 85 -3.96 -7.89 -8.26
N SER A 86 -4.42 -7.05 -9.19
CA SER A 86 -5.19 -7.52 -10.35
C SER A 86 -4.36 -8.26 -11.40
N ASP A 87 -3.03 -8.17 -11.35
CA ASP A 87 -2.13 -8.95 -12.22
C ASP A 87 -1.94 -10.39 -11.71
N LEU A 88 -2.28 -10.68 -10.44
CA LEU A 88 -2.33 -12.04 -9.90
C LEU A 88 -3.57 -12.80 -10.39
N THR A 89 -3.43 -14.11 -10.56
CA THR A 89 -4.57 -15.02 -10.78
C THR A 89 -5.44 -15.13 -9.52
N ASP A 90 -6.71 -15.52 -9.69
CA ASP A 90 -7.60 -15.73 -8.53
C ASP A 90 -7.05 -16.75 -7.54
N ALA A 91 -6.38 -17.81 -8.01
CA ALA A 91 -5.74 -18.81 -7.15
C ALA A 91 -4.64 -18.19 -6.27
N GLN A 92 -3.78 -17.34 -6.84
CA GLN A 92 -2.72 -16.65 -6.10
C GLN A 92 -3.29 -15.63 -5.10
N ARG A 93 -4.38 -14.95 -5.45
CA ARG A 93 -5.08 -14.04 -4.53
C ARG A 93 -5.70 -14.79 -3.36
N ILE A 94 -6.34 -15.92 -3.62
CA ILE A 94 -6.92 -16.79 -2.58
C ILE A 94 -5.83 -17.36 -1.68
N GLU A 95 -4.67 -17.74 -2.23
CA GLU A 95 -3.51 -18.19 -1.45
C GLU A 95 -3.05 -17.10 -0.46
N TYR A 96 -2.93 -15.85 -0.93
CA TYR A 96 -2.55 -14.72 -0.10
C TYR A 96 -3.57 -14.44 1.02
N THR A 97 -4.87 -14.40 0.71
CA THR A 97 -5.90 -14.18 1.75
C THR A 97 -5.97 -15.33 2.75
N THR A 98 -5.73 -16.57 2.29
CA THR A 98 -5.62 -17.75 3.17
C THR A 98 -4.46 -17.61 4.14
N ALA A 99 -3.30 -17.12 3.69
CA ALA A 99 -2.15 -16.89 4.56
C ALA A 99 -2.40 -15.81 5.62
N ILE A 100 -3.12 -14.73 5.28
CA ILE A 100 -3.54 -13.74 6.29
C ILE A 100 -4.47 -14.38 7.32
N LYS A 101 -5.48 -15.16 6.89
CA LYS A 101 -6.38 -15.87 7.80
C LYS A 101 -5.63 -16.88 8.68
N CYS A 102 -4.51 -17.43 8.21
CA CYS A 102 -3.62 -18.24 9.03
C CYS A 102 -2.95 -17.41 10.14
N LEU A 103 -2.40 -16.22 9.84
CA LEU A 103 -1.84 -15.33 10.88
C LEU A 103 -2.88 -14.93 11.93
N MET A 104 -4.14 -14.75 11.53
CA MET A 104 -5.26 -14.47 12.45
C MET A 104 -5.60 -15.64 13.38
N LYS A 105 -5.09 -16.86 13.11
CA LYS A 105 -5.30 -18.05 13.95
C LYS A 105 -4.08 -18.41 14.80
N LEU A 106 -2.89 -17.95 14.42
CA LEU A 106 -1.67 -18.19 15.19
C LEU A 106 -1.66 -17.35 16.47
N PRO A 107 -1.10 -17.84 17.59
CA PRO A 107 -1.10 -17.11 18.86
C PRO A 107 -0.17 -15.88 18.81
N PRO A 108 -0.52 -14.74 19.43
CA PRO A 108 0.29 -13.52 19.42
C PRO A 108 1.63 -13.72 20.14
N LYS A 109 2.66 -13.00 19.69
CA LYS A 109 3.97 -12.87 20.35
C LYS A 109 4.04 -11.65 21.28
N ALA A 110 3.22 -10.63 21.07
CA ALA A 110 3.20 -9.43 21.87
C ALA A 110 2.87 -9.72 23.34
N ASP A 111 3.42 -8.93 24.25
CA ASP A 111 3.20 -9.08 25.70
C ASP A 111 1.72 -8.89 26.05
N LYS A 112 1.06 -9.97 26.49
CA LYS A 112 -0.37 -9.97 26.85
C LYS A 112 -0.73 -9.09 28.04
N THR A 113 0.25 -8.69 28.86
CA THR A 113 0.00 -7.72 29.95
C THR A 113 -0.12 -6.30 29.41
N ARG A 114 0.69 -5.97 28.40
CA ARG A 114 0.63 -4.69 27.66
C ARG A 114 -0.52 -4.67 26.66
N PHE A 115 -0.77 -5.78 25.97
CA PHE A 115 -1.75 -5.91 24.89
C PHE A 115 -2.75 -7.04 25.16
N PRO A 116 -3.59 -6.95 26.21
CA PRO A 116 -4.56 -7.99 26.53
C PRO A 116 -5.62 -8.19 25.42
N GLY A 117 -5.76 -7.23 24.51
CA GLY A 117 -6.61 -7.34 23.32
C GLY A 117 -5.96 -8.02 22.12
N ALA A 118 -4.65 -8.27 22.10
CA ALA A 118 -4.02 -9.00 21.01
C ALA A 118 -4.39 -10.49 21.09
N LEU A 119 -5.11 -10.99 20.08
CA LEU A 119 -5.62 -12.35 20.04
C LEU A 119 -4.85 -13.25 19.06
N SER A 120 -4.09 -12.66 18.14
CA SER A 120 -3.44 -13.38 17.04
C SER A 120 -2.08 -12.82 16.63
N ARG A 121 -1.32 -13.57 15.81
CA ARG A 121 -0.10 -13.06 15.17
C ARG A 121 -0.37 -11.88 14.25
N PHE A 122 -1.55 -11.80 13.66
CA PHE A 122 -1.96 -10.60 12.91
C PHE A 122 -2.07 -9.39 13.83
N ASP A 123 -2.59 -9.57 15.05
CA ASP A 123 -2.70 -8.49 16.04
C ASP A 123 -1.34 -8.01 16.57
N ASP A 124 -0.27 -8.80 16.46
CA ASP A 124 1.08 -8.33 16.81
C ASP A 124 1.52 -7.16 15.94
N PHE A 125 1.15 -7.16 14.65
CA PHE A 125 1.44 -6.07 13.72
C PHE A 125 0.64 -4.82 14.06
N VAL A 126 -0.63 -5.01 14.45
CA VAL A 126 -1.50 -3.91 14.93
C VAL A 126 -0.95 -3.31 16.23
N ALA A 127 -0.62 -4.15 17.20
CA ALA A 127 -0.06 -3.74 18.49
C ALA A 127 1.27 -2.99 18.33
N TYR A 128 2.13 -3.43 17.40
CA TYR A 128 3.39 -2.76 17.13
C TYR A 128 3.12 -1.37 16.56
N HIS A 129 2.28 -1.28 15.55
CA HIS A 129 1.96 -0.02 14.91
C HIS A 129 1.34 0.99 15.90
N MET A 130 0.43 0.53 16.76
CA MET A 130 -0.13 1.37 17.84
C MET A 130 0.95 1.92 18.79
N THR A 131 1.96 1.10 19.10
CA THR A 131 3.03 1.45 20.04
C THR A 131 4.02 2.43 19.41
N HIS A 132 4.33 2.24 18.12
CA HIS A 132 5.37 2.97 17.41
C HIS A 132 4.83 3.99 16.40
N ALA A 133 3.53 4.31 16.43
CA ALA A 133 2.89 5.20 15.46
C ALA A 133 3.63 6.53 15.28
N MET A 134 4.16 7.10 16.37
CA MET A 134 4.92 8.35 16.34
C MET A 134 6.23 8.25 15.57
N GLN A 135 6.98 7.16 15.77
CA GLN A 135 8.21 6.89 15.04
C GLN A 135 7.88 6.56 13.58
N LEU A 136 6.94 5.64 13.35
CA LEU A 136 6.54 5.20 12.02
C LEU A 136 6.02 6.33 11.11
N HIS A 137 5.53 7.43 11.67
CA HIS A 137 4.99 8.57 10.90
C HIS A 137 5.82 9.85 11.04
N ASP A 138 7.03 9.77 11.59
CA ASP A 138 7.94 10.90 11.56
C ASP A 138 8.58 11.07 10.17
N ASN A 139 9.27 12.20 9.99
CA ASN A 139 9.84 12.56 8.70
C ASN A 139 10.91 11.57 8.21
N ILE A 140 11.66 10.91 9.11
CA ILE A 140 12.84 10.12 8.71
C ILE A 140 12.51 8.63 8.56
N HIS A 141 11.56 8.11 9.33
CA HIS A 141 11.23 6.69 9.35
C HIS A 141 10.02 6.34 8.47
N LEU A 142 9.18 7.30 8.06
CA LEU A 142 7.93 7.04 7.34
C LEU A 142 8.06 6.01 6.23
N PHE A 143 9.08 6.15 5.38
CA PHE A 143 9.29 5.25 4.26
C PHE A 143 10.01 3.97 4.68
N GLY A 144 11.23 4.12 5.22
CA GLY A 144 12.10 3.00 5.55
C GLY A 144 11.51 2.03 6.58
N ALA A 145 10.89 2.55 7.64
CA ALA A 145 10.30 1.70 8.67
C ALA A 145 9.03 1.00 8.18
N HIS A 146 8.16 1.67 7.41
CA HIS A 146 6.99 0.98 6.82
C HIS A 146 7.39 -0.07 5.78
N LYS A 147 8.44 0.16 4.99
CA LYS A 147 9.02 -0.86 4.10
C LYS A 147 9.40 -2.10 4.89
N TYR A 148 10.12 -1.91 6.00
CA TYR A 148 10.56 -3.04 6.82
C TYR A 148 9.38 -3.73 7.53
N PHE A 149 8.39 -2.98 8.01
CA PHE A 149 7.16 -3.50 8.59
C PHE A 149 6.39 -4.40 7.61
N VAL A 150 6.20 -3.94 6.38
CA VAL A 150 5.52 -4.70 5.32
C VAL A 150 6.34 -5.94 4.91
N TRP A 151 7.67 -5.82 4.83
CA TRP A 151 8.54 -6.96 4.57
C TRP A 151 8.47 -8.02 5.68
N LEU A 152 8.39 -7.61 6.95
CA LEU A 152 8.18 -8.56 8.06
C LEU A 152 6.81 -9.23 8.01
N PHE A 153 5.78 -8.53 7.53
CA PHE A 153 4.47 -9.12 7.29
C PHE A 153 4.54 -10.17 6.18
N GLU A 154 5.19 -9.87 5.07
CA GLU A 154 5.47 -10.81 3.98
C GLU A 154 6.20 -12.06 4.50
N GLU A 155 7.26 -11.87 5.29
CA GLU A 155 8.02 -12.98 5.89
C GLU A 155 7.16 -13.81 6.85
N ALA A 156 6.27 -13.19 7.63
CA ALA A 156 5.34 -13.93 8.48
C ALA A 156 4.36 -14.78 7.65
N LEU A 157 3.80 -14.22 6.56
CA LEU A 157 2.94 -14.98 5.65
C LEU A 157 3.69 -16.18 5.05
N ARG A 158 4.92 -15.96 4.57
CA ARG A 158 5.71 -16.98 3.89
C ARG A 158 6.21 -18.06 4.84
N ASN A 159 6.83 -17.67 5.95
CA ASN A 159 7.54 -18.57 6.84
C ASN A 159 6.65 -19.20 7.93
N GLU A 160 5.52 -18.57 8.28
CA GLU A 160 4.62 -19.08 9.32
C GLU A 160 3.30 -19.63 8.75
N CYS A 161 2.93 -19.23 7.52
CA CYS A 161 1.66 -19.57 6.90
C CYS A 161 1.77 -20.15 5.48
N ASN A 162 2.97 -20.58 5.07
CA ASN A 162 3.24 -21.25 3.80
C ASN A 162 2.83 -20.47 2.55
N TYR A 163 2.76 -19.14 2.62
CA TYR A 163 2.53 -18.32 1.43
C TYR A 163 3.73 -18.43 0.48
N THR A 164 3.50 -18.74 -0.79
CA THR A 164 4.59 -18.93 -1.75
C THR A 164 4.89 -17.68 -2.58
N GLY A 165 3.95 -16.73 -2.64
CA GLY A 165 4.10 -15.46 -3.33
C GLY A 165 4.76 -14.35 -2.51
N TYR A 166 4.84 -13.15 -3.08
CA TYR A 166 5.41 -11.95 -2.43
C TYR A 166 4.32 -10.90 -2.23
N GLN A 167 4.58 -9.92 -1.36
CA GLN A 167 3.58 -8.93 -0.99
C GLN A 167 3.05 -8.18 -2.23
N PRO A 168 1.75 -8.28 -2.55
CA PRO A 168 1.13 -7.52 -3.63
C PRO A 168 0.91 -6.05 -3.23
N TYR A 169 0.81 -5.18 -4.23
CA TYR A 169 0.43 -3.78 -4.05
C TYR A 169 -0.90 -3.47 -4.74
N MET A 170 -1.54 -2.37 -4.33
CA MET A 170 -2.67 -1.81 -5.07
C MET A 170 -2.21 -0.69 -6.00
N ASN A 171 -2.58 -0.74 -7.27
CA ASN A 171 -2.53 0.46 -8.12
C ASN A 171 -3.83 1.24 -7.89
N TYR A 172 -3.71 2.44 -7.30
CA TYR A 172 -4.86 3.28 -6.96
C TYR A 172 -5.72 3.63 -8.18
N ASP A 173 -5.10 3.95 -9.32
CA ASP A 173 -5.79 4.49 -10.49
C ASP A 173 -6.69 3.44 -11.16
N ARG A 174 -6.25 2.17 -11.18
CA ARG A 174 -7.03 1.04 -11.71
C ARG A 174 -8.43 0.95 -11.10
N TYR A 175 -8.61 1.47 -9.88
CA TYR A 175 -9.83 1.35 -9.11
C TYR A 175 -10.35 2.69 -8.57
N ALA A 176 -9.71 3.82 -8.87
CA ALA A 176 -10.05 5.11 -8.24
C ALA A 176 -11.47 5.57 -8.57
N GLU A 177 -11.89 5.33 -9.81
CA GLU A 177 -13.21 5.71 -10.34
C GLU A 177 -14.35 4.81 -9.83
N ASP A 178 -14.06 3.53 -9.57
CA ASP A 178 -15.02 2.56 -9.05
C ASP A 178 -14.35 1.51 -8.15
N PRO A 179 -14.04 1.87 -6.89
CA PRO A 179 -13.34 0.95 -5.99
C PRO A 179 -14.23 -0.22 -5.54
N LEU A 180 -15.57 -0.09 -5.64
CA LEU A 180 -16.53 -1.10 -5.22
C LEU A 180 -16.53 -2.35 -6.12
N THR A 181 -16.18 -2.20 -7.39
CA THR A 181 -16.11 -3.32 -8.34
C THR A 181 -14.68 -3.84 -8.55
N SER A 182 -13.71 -3.23 -7.88
CA SER A 182 -12.29 -3.59 -7.99
C SER A 182 -12.01 -5.04 -7.58
N PRO A 183 -11.05 -5.73 -8.22
CA PRO A 183 -10.56 -7.03 -7.77
C PRO A 183 -10.09 -7.04 -6.31
N LEU A 184 -9.74 -5.88 -5.74
CA LEU A 184 -9.31 -5.74 -4.35
C LEU A 184 -10.49 -5.74 -3.36
N LEU A 185 -11.62 -5.11 -3.71
CA LEU A 185 -12.70 -4.77 -2.76
C LEU A 185 -14.12 -5.10 -3.25
N ASN A 186 -14.28 -5.97 -4.26
CA ASN A 186 -15.59 -6.38 -4.78
C ASN A 186 -16.35 -7.43 -3.94
N GLY A 187 -15.77 -7.91 -2.83
CA GLY A 187 -16.42 -8.88 -1.94
C GLY A 187 -16.45 -10.34 -2.43
N ASN A 188 -15.79 -10.68 -3.54
CA ASN A 188 -15.72 -12.06 -4.01
C ASN A 188 -14.68 -12.89 -3.21
N ALA A 189 -14.53 -14.18 -3.54
CA ALA A 189 -13.62 -15.07 -2.83
C ALA A 189 -12.12 -14.74 -3.01
N SER A 190 -11.75 -14.01 -4.07
CA SER A 190 -10.39 -13.60 -4.39
C SER A 190 -10.10 -12.12 -4.06
N SER A 191 -10.98 -11.44 -3.32
CA SER A 191 -10.81 -10.06 -2.86
C SER A 191 -10.37 -9.99 -1.39
N LEU A 192 -10.15 -8.79 -0.86
CA LEU A 192 -9.93 -8.55 0.57
C LEU A 192 -11.23 -8.37 1.35
N GLY A 193 -12.35 -8.91 0.86
CA GLY A 193 -13.69 -8.56 1.33
C GLY A 193 -14.33 -7.48 0.47
N GLY A 194 -15.44 -6.93 0.96
CA GLY A 194 -16.23 -5.94 0.25
C GLY A 194 -16.41 -4.64 1.03
N ASN A 195 -17.43 -3.88 0.61
CA ASN A 195 -17.92 -2.75 1.39
C ASN A 195 -18.58 -3.23 2.70
N GLY A 196 -18.65 -2.34 3.67
CA GLY A 196 -19.48 -2.54 4.85
C GLY A 196 -20.95 -2.28 4.56
N GLU A 197 -21.83 -2.88 5.37
CA GLU A 197 -23.24 -2.50 5.42
C GLU A 197 -23.40 -0.99 5.62
N LYS A 198 -24.52 -0.42 5.19
CA LYS A 198 -24.76 1.01 5.35
C LYS A 198 -24.92 1.38 6.84
N ASP A 199 -24.13 2.34 7.33
CA ASP A 199 -24.31 2.96 8.65
C ASP A 199 -24.79 4.41 8.50
N ALA A 200 -26.06 4.67 8.85
CA ALA A 200 -26.65 6.00 8.75
C ALA A 200 -25.99 7.05 9.68
N THR A 201 -25.28 6.61 10.72
CA THR A 201 -24.58 7.47 11.68
C THR A 201 -23.18 7.86 11.22
N TYR A 202 -22.58 7.09 10.31
CA TYR A 202 -21.29 7.40 9.70
C TYR A 202 -21.43 8.51 8.66
N LYS A 203 -20.62 9.57 8.77
CA LYS A 203 -20.70 10.77 7.91
C LYS A 203 -19.54 10.93 6.94
N GLY A 204 -18.57 10.00 6.99
CA GLY A 204 -17.31 10.12 6.27
C GLY A 204 -16.15 10.52 7.20
N VAL A 205 -14.99 10.78 6.62
CA VAL A 205 -13.74 11.02 7.35
C VAL A 205 -13.44 12.53 7.42
N PRO A 206 -13.44 13.16 8.60
CA PRO A 206 -13.08 14.57 8.74
C PRO A 206 -11.65 14.87 8.26
N GLN A 207 -11.48 15.98 7.54
CA GLN A 207 -10.22 16.45 6.97
C GLN A 207 -9.99 17.91 7.39
N GLN A 208 -9.67 18.12 8.67
CA GLN A 208 -9.49 19.46 9.24
C GLN A 208 -8.40 20.24 8.48
N GLY A 209 -8.64 21.52 8.22
CA GLY A 209 -7.71 22.37 7.47
C GLY A 209 -7.75 22.23 5.95
N ARG A 210 -8.56 21.31 5.40
CA ARG A 210 -8.73 21.12 3.95
C ARG A 210 -10.07 21.69 3.46
N LYS A 211 -10.19 21.94 2.15
CA LYS A 211 -11.45 22.29 1.46
C LYS A 211 -11.60 21.41 0.21
N PRO A 212 -12.51 20.42 0.19
CA PRO A 212 -13.48 20.07 1.24
C PRO A 212 -12.83 19.61 2.55
N ASN A 213 -13.53 19.79 3.68
CA ASN A 213 -13.04 19.44 5.03
C ASN A 213 -13.52 18.06 5.50
N ILE A 214 -14.02 17.23 4.59
CA ILE A 214 -14.49 15.88 4.86
C ILE A 214 -14.37 15.05 3.58
N ILE A 215 -13.92 13.81 3.71
CA ILE A 215 -14.11 12.78 2.68
C ILE A 215 -15.52 12.24 2.88
N ALA A 216 -16.44 12.60 1.98
CA ALA A 216 -17.82 12.13 2.05
C ALA A 216 -17.92 10.62 1.95
N THR A 217 -18.90 10.02 2.64
CA THR A 217 -19.12 8.56 2.65
C THR A 217 -19.32 7.99 1.25
N GLY A 218 -18.76 6.80 1.01
CA GLY A 218 -18.99 5.97 -0.18
C GLY A 218 -20.26 5.12 -0.12
N GLY A 219 -20.98 5.15 1.00
CA GLY A 219 -22.25 4.45 1.21
C GLY A 219 -22.19 3.22 2.12
N GLY A 220 -21.02 2.91 2.70
CA GLY A 220 -20.84 1.84 3.70
C GLY A 220 -20.94 2.36 5.14
N GLY A 221 -19.98 1.97 5.98
CA GLY A 221 -19.84 2.42 7.39
C GLY A 221 -20.03 1.33 8.44
N GLY A 222 -20.69 0.22 8.08
CA GLY A 222 -21.00 -0.92 8.93
C GLY A 222 -20.05 -2.10 8.71
N CYS A 223 -20.44 -3.28 9.23
CA CYS A 223 -19.64 -4.50 9.11
C CYS A 223 -19.51 -4.95 7.66
N VAL A 224 -18.34 -5.46 7.29
CA VAL A 224 -18.15 -6.18 6.03
C VAL A 224 -18.87 -7.53 6.12
N THR A 225 -19.73 -7.83 5.14
CA THR A 225 -20.57 -9.05 5.14
C THR A 225 -20.22 -10.06 4.05
N SER A 226 -19.27 -9.74 3.16
CA SER A 226 -18.85 -10.59 2.04
C SER A 226 -17.33 -10.73 1.90
N GLY A 227 -16.91 -11.78 1.19
CA GLY A 227 -15.51 -12.13 0.92
C GLY A 227 -14.77 -12.77 2.10
N PRO A 228 -13.45 -13.02 1.97
CA PRO A 228 -12.68 -13.87 2.90
C PRO A 228 -12.58 -13.37 4.34
N PHE A 229 -12.83 -12.08 4.57
CA PHE A 229 -12.68 -11.42 5.87
C PHE A 229 -14.01 -10.95 6.48
N SER A 230 -15.16 -11.45 6.00
CA SER A 230 -16.47 -11.12 6.57
C SER A 230 -16.65 -11.65 8.01
N ASP A 231 -15.89 -12.69 8.38
CA ASP A 231 -15.82 -13.26 9.73
C ASP A 231 -14.64 -12.75 10.55
N MET A 232 -13.91 -11.74 10.06
CA MET A 232 -12.75 -11.18 10.75
C MET A 232 -13.15 -10.49 12.05
N ILE A 233 -12.43 -10.82 13.12
CA ILE A 233 -12.55 -10.17 14.43
C ILE A 233 -11.46 -9.10 14.55
N VAL A 234 -11.88 -7.85 14.64
CA VAL A 234 -11.04 -6.72 15.04
C VAL A 234 -11.02 -6.69 16.56
N SER A 235 -9.86 -6.89 17.18
CA SER A 235 -9.71 -7.12 18.62
C SER A 235 -9.13 -5.93 19.39
N LEU A 236 -8.23 -5.18 18.75
CA LEU A 236 -7.58 -3.98 19.28
C LEU A 236 -8.29 -2.69 18.83
N GLY A 237 -7.96 -1.58 19.48
CA GLY A 237 -8.61 -0.29 19.23
C GLY A 237 -10.10 -0.25 19.58
N PRO A 238 -10.83 0.79 19.14
CA PRO A 238 -10.30 1.99 18.51
C PRO A 238 -9.50 2.83 19.52
N THR A 239 -8.62 3.70 19.01
CA THR A 239 -7.96 4.76 19.79
C THR A 239 -8.76 6.06 19.74
N SER A 240 -8.25 7.12 20.35
CA SER A 240 -8.86 8.47 20.29
C SER A 240 -8.83 9.09 18.88
N MET A 241 -8.05 8.53 17.96
CA MET A 241 -7.92 9.03 16.58
C MET A 241 -8.88 8.37 15.58
N SER A 242 -9.69 7.41 16.03
CA SER A 242 -10.63 6.71 15.15
C SER A 242 -11.64 7.64 14.51
N THR A 243 -11.83 7.48 13.20
CA THR A 243 -12.88 8.17 12.44
C THR A 243 -14.20 7.39 12.42
N ALA A 244 -14.29 6.29 13.18
CA ALA A 244 -15.43 5.41 13.12
C ALA A 244 -16.70 6.04 13.71
N SER A 245 -17.85 5.44 13.38
CA SER A 245 -19.14 5.91 13.88
C SER A 245 -19.30 5.61 15.38
N ARG A 246 -20.31 6.23 16.01
CA ARG A 246 -20.69 5.92 17.40
C ARG A 246 -21.13 4.47 17.60
N ALA A 247 -21.36 3.72 16.53
CA ALA A 247 -21.70 2.30 16.58
C ALA A 247 -20.48 1.40 16.86
N VAL A 248 -19.26 1.94 16.87
CA VAL A 248 -18.05 1.23 17.33
C VAL A 248 -17.93 1.37 18.86
N PRO A 249 -17.93 0.27 19.62
CA PRO A 249 -17.70 0.31 21.06
C PRO A 249 -16.33 0.91 21.40
N ARG A 250 -16.31 1.78 22.42
CA ARG A 250 -15.05 2.29 22.96
C ARG A 250 -14.24 1.14 23.55
N ASN A 251 -12.92 1.17 23.35
CA ASN A 251 -12.04 0.21 23.98
C ASN A 251 -12.08 0.37 25.52
N PRO A 252 -12.05 -0.73 26.31
CA PRO A 252 -12.01 -0.65 27.77
C PRO A 252 -10.73 0.01 28.31
N ARG A 253 -9.67 0.12 27.50
CA ARG A 253 -8.46 0.88 27.80
C ARG A 253 -8.35 2.08 26.87
N SER A 254 -8.02 3.24 27.42
CA SER A 254 -7.90 4.49 26.64
C SER A 254 -6.77 4.48 25.61
N ASP A 255 -5.78 3.60 25.81
CA ASP A 255 -4.67 3.36 24.88
C ASP A 255 -5.06 2.42 23.71
N GLY A 256 -6.30 1.89 23.69
CA GLY A 256 -6.78 0.98 22.65
C GLY A 256 -6.29 -0.47 22.78
N THR A 257 -5.50 -0.80 23.80
CA THR A 257 -4.83 -2.12 23.92
C THR A 257 -5.71 -3.19 24.57
N GLY A 258 -6.86 -2.81 25.12
CA GLY A 258 -7.82 -3.71 25.74
C GLY A 258 -8.51 -4.63 24.74
N SER A 259 -8.98 -5.79 25.19
CA SER A 259 -9.79 -6.68 24.35
C SER A 259 -11.14 -6.03 24.02
N ASN A 260 -11.38 -5.80 22.72
CA ASN A 260 -12.58 -5.16 22.20
C ASN A 260 -13.04 -5.83 20.88
N PRO A 261 -13.40 -7.13 20.90
CA PRO A 261 -13.74 -7.89 19.71
C PRO A 261 -15.00 -7.34 19.02
N ARG A 262 -14.88 -7.08 17.72
CA ARG A 262 -15.96 -6.58 16.84
C ARG A 262 -15.68 -6.93 15.38
N CYS A 263 -16.65 -6.71 14.50
CA CYS A 263 -16.47 -6.95 13.06
C CYS A 263 -15.51 -5.94 12.42
N LEU A 264 -14.85 -6.34 11.33
CA LEU A 264 -14.25 -5.40 10.37
C LEU A 264 -15.35 -4.51 9.77
N ARG A 265 -15.15 -3.19 9.77
CA ARG A 265 -16.07 -2.22 9.18
C ARG A 265 -15.40 -1.40 8.10
N ARG A 266 -16.10 -1.19 6.99
CA ARG A 266 -15.58 -0.44 5.85
C ARG A 266 -16.58 0.53 5.26
N ASP A 267 -16.04 1.61 4.72
CA ASP A 267 -16.66 2.44 3.71
C ASP A 267 -15.73 2.45 2.49
N VAL A 268 -16.01 1.59 1.51
CA VAL A 268 -15.22 1.52 0.26
C VAL A 268 -15.51 2.78 -0.55
N ASN A 269 -14.51 3.67 -0.66
CA ASN A 269 -14.77 5.08 -0.86
C ASN A 269 -14.07 5.66 -2.10
N ARG A 270 -14.85 5.94 -3.15
CA ARG A 270 -14.41 6.64 -4.37
C ARG A 270 -13.85 8.04 -4.05
N ASN A 271 -14.47 8.80 -3.16
CA ASN A 271 -14.02 10.16 -2.83
C ASN A 271 -12.63 10.17 -2.17
N ALA A 272 -12.28 9.11 -1.43
CA ALA A 272 -10.92 8.91 -0.95
C ALA A 272 -9.98 8.53 -2.11
N ALA A 273 -10.34 7.49 -2.87
CA ALA A 273 -9.50 6.92 -3.93
C ALA A 273 -9.11 7.95 -5.03
N MET A 274 -10.01 8.87 -5.37
CA MET A 274 -9.75 9.96 -6.31
C MET A 274 -8.62 10.92 -5.89
N GLY A 275 -8.20 10.88 -4.62
CA GLY A 275 -7.01 11.60 -4.13
C GLY A 275 -5.67 10.94 -4.51
N ALA A 276 -5.69 9.79 -5.20
CA ALA A 276 -4.51 9.01 -5.55
C ALA A 276 -4.47 8.51 -7.01
N THR A 277 -5.16 9.17 -7.94
CA THR A 277 -5.11 8.83 -9.37
C THR A 277 -3.68 8.85 -9.95
N ALA A 278 -3.49 8.22 -11.11
CA ALA A 278 -2.19 8.10 -11.76
C ALA A 278 -1.56 9.47 -12.06
N ASP A 279 -2.36 10.47 -12.45
CA ASP A 279 -1.87 11.84 -12.66
C ASP A 279 -1.31 12.47 -11.38
N ARG A 280 -1.93 12.19 -10.23
CA ARG A 280 -1.44 12.68 -8.92
C ARG A 280 -0.17 11.96 -8.50
N ALA A 281 -0.11 10.65 -8.73
CA ALA A 281 1.09 9.86 -8.48
C ALA A 281 2.24 10.25 -9.42
N LEU A 282 1.96 10.54 -10.69
CA LEU A 282 2.94 11.08 -11.63
C LEU A 282 3.46 12.45 -11.15
N SER A 283 2.57 13.34 -10.73
CA SER A 283 2.97 14.65 -10.18
C SER A 283 3.85 14.48 -8.93
N LEU A 284 3.52 13.54 -8.05
CA LEU A 284 4.36 13.19 -6.90
C LEU A 284 5.76 12.75 -7.36
N LEU A 285 5.85 11.84 -8.34
CA LEU A 285 7.12 11.29 -8.83
C LEU A 285 7.99 12.33 -9.56
N GLN A 286 7.42 13.48 -9.96
CA GLN A 286 8.13 14.58 -10.61
C GLN A 286 8.83 15.53 -9.63
N ASN A 287 8.59 15.40 -8.32
CA ASN A 287 9.31 16.17 -7.30
C ASN A 287 10.83 15.97 -7.43
N LYS A 288 11.57 17.08 -7.32
CA LYS A 288 13.03 17.10 -7.52
C LYS A 288 13.81 16.79 -6.24
N ASP A 289 13.17 16.97 -5.10
CA ASP A 289 13.75 16.77 -3.78
C ASP A 289 12.80 15.97 -2.88
N MET A 290 13.36 15.44 -1.81
CA MET A 290 12.66 14.59 -0.85
C MET A 290 11.60 15.35 -0.05
N ASP A 291 11.77 16.66 0.17
CA ASP A 291 10.79 17.47 0.87
C ASP A 291 9.52 17.64 0.06
N GLY A 292 9.64 17.97 -1.23
CA GLY A 292 8.52 18.06 -2.16
C GLY A 292 7.79 16.72 -2.26
N PHE A 293 8.54 15.62 -2.40
CA PHE A 293 7.98 14.28 -2.45
C PHE A 293 7.20 13.93 -1.17
N TYR A 294 7.84 14.07 0.00
CA TYR A 294 7.23 13.79 1.30
C TYR A 294 6.00 14.65 1.57
N ASN A 295 6.12 15.96 1.37
CA ASN A 295 5.05 16.90 1.63
C ASN A 295 3.85 16.67 0.70
N GLN A 296 4.08 16.45 -0.60
CA GLN A 296 2.99 16.15 -1.54
C GLN A 296 2.32 14.81 -1.24
N LEU A 297 3.08 13.79 -0.84
CA LEU A 297 2.53 12.48 -0.47
C LEU A 297 1.52 12.59 0.68
N LEU A 298 1.86 13.39 1.70
CA LEU A 298 1.01 13.67 2.86
C LEU A 298 -0.05 14.75 2.58
N GLY A 299 -0.01 15.37 1.39
CA GLY A 299 -0.94 16.42 0.97
C GLY A 299 -0.73 17.74 1.71
N SER A 300 0.51 18.10 2.03
CA SER A 300 0.89 19.32 2.73
C SER A 300 1.74 20.24 1.83
N PRO A 301 1.46 21.56 1.76
CA PRO A 301 0.19 22.18 2.13
C PRO A 301 -0.96 21.61 1.27
N PRO A 302 -2.22 21.63 1.75
CA PRO A 302 -3.35 21.17 0.96
C PRO A 302 -3.45 21.90 -0.38
N PRO A 303 -3.60 21.20 -1.51
CA PRO A 303 -3.72 21.83 -2.82
C PRO A 303 -4.98 22.70 -2.87
N LYS A 304 -4.85 23.88 -3.49
CA LYS A 304 -5.96 24.82 -3.68
C LYS A 304 -6.81 24.37 -4.87
N ASN A 305 -8.14 24.56 -4.77
CA ASN A 305 -9.11 24.27 -5.84
C ASN A 305 -9.11 22.82 -6.32
N ASP A 306 -8.74 21.90 -5.43
CA ASP A 306 -8.74 20.47 -5.69
C ASP A 306 -9.94 19.83 -4.96
N PRO A 307 -10.82 19.09 -5.65
CA PRO A 307 -11.95 18.41 -5.01
C PRO A 307 -11.56 17.22 -4.12
N TYR A 308 -10.34 16.68 -4.29
CA TYR A 308 -9.82 15.54 -3.52
C TYR A 308 -8.43 15.85 -2.92
N PRO A 309 -8.29 16.90 -2.09
CA PRO A 309 -7.00 17.46 -1.68
C PRO A 309 -6.35 16.68 -0.54
N TRP A 310 -6.34 15.34 -0.56
CA TRP A 310 -6.00 14.50 0.60
C TRP A 310 -4.51 14.20 0.74
N GLY A 311 -3.80 14.11 -0.38
CA GLY A 311 -2.51 13.40 -0.46
C GLY A 311 -2.71 11.89 -0.67
N ILE A 312 -1.77 11.24 -1.35
CA ILE A 312 -1.88 9.82 -1.74
C ILE A 312 -1.89 8.91 -0.50
N HIS A 313 -1.11 9.23 0.55
CA HIS A 313 -1.12 8.48 1.80
C HIS A 313 -2.51 8.48 2.44
N THR A 314 -3.07 9.67 2.66
CA THR A 314 -4.42 9.83 3.23
C THR A 314 -5.50 9.16 2.38
N ALA A 315 -5.42 9.30 1.06
CA ALA A 315 -6.35 8.70 0.12
C ALA A 315 -6.35 7.16 0.20
N GLY A 316 -5.16 6.55 0.26
CA GLY A 316 -5.01 5.11 0.31
C GLY A 316 -5.46 4.49 1.63
N HIS A 317 -5.18 5.12 2.78
CA HIS A 317 -5.75 4.67 4.07
C HIS A 317 -7.28 4.71 4.06
N TYR A 318 -7.86 5.80 3.55
CA TYR A 318 -9.30 6.02 3.64
C TYR A 318 -10.12 5.46 2.48
N VAL A 319 -9.51 4.69 1.56
CA VAL A 319 -10.25 3.92 0.55
C VAL A 319 -11.14 2.85 1.19
N ALA A 320 -10.78 2.36 2.37
CA ALA A 320 -11.50 1.35 3.14
C ALA A 320 -11.60 1.79 4.62
N ALA A 321 -11.92 3.06 4.86
CA ALA A 321 -11.95 3.69 6.20
C ALA A 321 -12.93 3.01 7.18
N VAL A 322 -13.22 3.68 8.30
CA VAL A 322 -14.10 3.27 9.41
C VAL A 322 -13.33 2.58 10.53
N ASP A 323 -13.26 1.24 10.57
CA ASP A 323 -12.73 0.54 11.74
C ASP A 323 -12.17 -0.85 11.36
N PRO A 324 -10.87 -1.09 11.54
CA PRO A 324 -9.88 -0.21 12.17
C PRO A 324 -9.13 0.70 11.18
N GLY A 325 -9.37 0.59 9.87
CA GLY A 325 -8.67 1.33 8.81
C GLY A 325 -8.84 2.86 8.87
N GLY A 326 -9.91 3.35 9.52
CA GLY A 326 -10.15 4.76 9.77
C GLY A 326 -9.41 5.34 10.99
N ASP A 327 -8.60 4.56 11.68
CA ASP A 327 -7.80 5.01 12.82
C ASP A 327 -6.31 4.84 12.49
N PRO A 328 -5.55 5.94 12.34
CA PRO A 328 -4.14 5.85 11.97
C PRO A 328 -3.29 4.99 12.90
N ASN A 329 -3.67 4.78 14.17
CA ASN A 329 -2.88 3.92 15.07
C ASN A 329 -3.16 2.43 14.82
N THR A 330 -4.38 2.08 14.42
CA THR A 330 -4.83 0.69 14.27
C THR A 330 -5.08 0.29 12.83
N SER A 331 -4.73 1.14 11.85
CA SER A 331 -4.98 0.90 10.43
C SER A 331 -4.42 -0.42 9.87
N PRO A 332 -3.29 -1.00 10.37
CA PRO A 332 -2.86 -2.35 9.96
C PRO A 332 -3.84 -3.47 10.31
N GLY A 333 -4.82 -3.17 11.17
CA GLY A 333 -5.90 -4.09 11.48
C GLY A 333 -6.87 -4.30 10.31
N ASP A 334 -6.80 -3.50 9.25
CA ASP A 334 -7.45 -3.77 7.98
C ASP A 334 -6.40 -4.34 6.99
N PRO A 335 -6.61 -5.54 6.39
CA PRO A 335 -5.70 -6.11 5.41
C PRO A 335 -5.32 -5.19 4.22
N VAL A 336 -6.14 -4.19 3.88
CA VAL A 336 -5.84 -3.19 2.83
C VAL A 336 -4.58 -2.38 3.14
N PHE A 337 -4.23 -2.20 4.43
CA PHE A 337 -3.03 -1.47 4.86
C PHE A 337 -1.76 -1.97 4.18
N TYR A 338 -1.58 -3.29 4.10
CA TYR A 338 -0.36 -3.87 3.55
C TYR A 338 -0.24 -3.61 2.05
N PHE A 339 -1.35 -3.57 1.32
CA PHE A 339 -1.38 -3.20 -0.10
C PHE A 339 -1.09 -1.71 -0.28
N HIS A 340 -1.67 -0.88 0.59
CA HIS A 340 -1.43 0.56 0.61
C HIS A 340 0.05 0.87 0.78
N HIS A 341 0.67 0.36 1.85
CA HIS A 341 2.07 0.65 2.15
C HIS A 341 3.02 -0.02 1.16
N THR A 342 2.65 -1.13 0.52
CA THR A 342 3.43 -1.69 -0.59
C THR A 342 3.38 -0.79 -1.83
N ALA A 343 2.23 -0.14 -2.09
CA ALA A 343 2.10 0.84 -3.18
C ALA A 343 2.85 2.15 -2.87
N LEU A 344 2.95 2.55 -1.60
CA LEU A 344 3.78 3.67 -1.18
C LEU A 344 5.28 3.37 -1.31
N ASP A 345 5.72 2.17 -0.89
CA ASP A 345 7.10 1.70 -1.10
C ASP A 345 7.43 1.65 -2.59
N ARG A 346 6.49 1.22 -3.44
CA ARG A 346 6.62 1.30 -4.91
C ARG A 346 6.86 2.72 -5.40
N LEU A 347 6.01 3.68 -5.02
CA LEU A 347 6.15 5.08 -5.46
C LEU A 347 7.47 5.69 -4.98
N TRP A 348 7.89 5.39 -3.75
CA TRP A 348 9.17 5.83 -3.22
C TRP A 348 10.34 5.22 -4.01
N TRP A 349 10.29 3.92 -4.28
CA TRP A 349 11.29 3.22 -5.07
C TRP A 349 11.41 3.79 -6.48
N VAL A 350 10.28 3.99 -7.20
CA VAL A 350 10.30 4.64 -8.53
C VAL A 350 10.91 6.03 -8.46
N TRP A 351 10.61 6.82 -7.41
CA TRP A 351 11.23 8.12 -7.22
C TRP A 351 12.74 8.04 -7.01
N GLN A 352 13.22 7.09 -6.20
CA GLN A 352 14.64 6.85 -5.98
C GLN A 352 15.34 6.40 -7.27
N MET A 353 14.75 5.48 -8.02
CA MET A 353 15.36 4.87 -9.21
C MET A 353 15.48 5.80 -10.41
N GLN A 354 14.76 6.92 -10.42
CA GLN A 354 15.00 8.00 -11.40
C GLN A 354 16.42 8.59 -11.30
N GLU A 355 17.01 8.65 -10.10
CA GLU A 355 18.35 9.21 -9.86
C GLU A 355 18.98 8.60 -8.58
N VAL A 356 19.42 7.34 -8.68
CA VAL A 356 19.75 6.51 -7.51
C VAL A 356 20.78 7.16 -6.58
N GLU A 357 21.90 7.68 -7.12
CA GLU A 357 22.97 8.26 -6.31
C GLU A 357 22.52 9.50 -5.52
N GLY A 358 21.64 10.32 -6.11
CA GLY A 358 21.12 11.54 -5.49
C GLY A 358 19.89 11.33 -4.60
N ARG A 359 19.19 10.20 -4.71
CA ARG A 359 17.88 9.99 -4.06
C ARG A 359 17.79 8.82 -3.11
N LEU A 360 18.69 7.84 -3.18
CA LEU A 360 18.57 6.62 -2.36
C LEU A 360 18.56 6.93 -0.86
N ASN A 361 19.48 7.78 -0.40
CA ASN A 361 19.75 8.03 1.01
C ASN A 361 19.33 9.44 1.48
N VAL A 362 18.51 10.16 0.71
CA VAL A 362 18.04 11.48 1.17
C VAL A 362 16.88 11.33 2.14
N LEU A 363 16.80 12.22 3.12
CA LEU A 363 15.76 12.28 4.13
C LEU A 363 15.01 13.61 4.04
N PRO A 364 13.70 13.65 4.33
CA PRO A 364 12.98 14.92 4.43
C PRO A 364 13.57 15.78 5.56
N PHE A 365 13.62 17.09 5.33
CA PHE A 365 14.11 18.07 6.28
C PHE A 365 13.30 18.04 7.57
N VAL A 366 14.02 17.97 8.69
CA VAL A 366 13.44 18.04 10.03
C VAL A 366 13.48 19.49 10.48
N ASN A 367 12.45 20.28 10.17
CA ASN A 367 12.32 21.56 10.86
C ASN A 367 11.97 21.28 12.33
N SER A 368 12.83 21.74 13.24
CA SER A 368 12.62 21.66 14.70
C SER A 368 11.30 22.27 15.19
N SER A 369 10.56 22.98 14.33
CA SER A 369 9.25 23.57 14.64
C SER A 369 8.02 22.72 14.25
N MET A 370 8.19 21.62 13.51
CA MET A 370 7.10 20.66 13.17
C MET A 370 7.29 19.31 13.83
N SER A 371 7.94 19.27 15.00
CA SER A 371 8.03 18.06 15.79
C SER A 371 6.65 17.72 16.36
N MET A 372 6.02 16.68 15.83
CA MET A 372 5.33 15.73 16.68
C MET A 372 6.28 15.39 17.86
N PRO A 373 5.82 15.34 19.12
CA PRO A 373 6.69 15.49 20.30
C PRO A 373 7.65 14.30 20.49
N MET A 374 8.77 14.32 19.76
CA MET A 374 9.89 13.41 19.85
C MET A 374 10.95 14.00 20.79
N THR A 375 10.65 14.07 22.08
CA THR A 375 11.57 14.67 23.07
C THR A 375 12.55 13.69 23.70
N ARG A 376 12.37 12.37 23.51
CA ARG A 376 13.22 11.36 24.17
C ARG A 376 14.37 10.82 23.29
N GLU A 377 14.13 10.52 22.02
CA GLU A 377 15.18 9.97 21.14
C GLU A 377 16.15 11.02 20.60
N ARG A 378 15.70 12.28 20.44
CA ARG A 378 16.54 13.34 19.89
C ARG A 378 17.70 13.75 20.81
N ARG A 379 17.58 13.55 22.13
CA ARG A 379 18.68 13.83 23.08
C ARG A 379 19.86 12.86 22.95
N GLY A 380 19.69 11.72 22.25
CA GLY A 380 20.76 10.75 22.01
C GLY A 380 21.38 10.80 20.61
N MET A 381 20.84 11.60 19.69
CA MET A 381 21.27 11.68 18.27
C MET A 381 22.10 12.93 17.94
N GLU A 382 22.58 13.65 18.95
CA GLU A 382 23.45 14.81 18.71
C GLU A 382 24.81 14.33 18.18
N GLY A 383 25.04 14.49 16.88
CA GLY A 383 26.30 14.13 16.21
C GLY A 383 26.30 12.80 15.42
N THR A 384 25.16 12.11 15.30
CA THR A 384 25.02 10.87 14.49
C THR A 384 24.21 11.13 13.21
N ASP A 385 24.64 10.56 12.08
CA ASP A 385 23.82 10.55 10.84
C ASP A 385 22.48 9.87 11.14
N PRO A 386 21.33 10.52 10.89
CA PRO A 386 20.02 9.91 11.12
C PRO A 386 19.82 8.57 10.41
N LEU A 387 20.52 8.31 9.30
CA LEU A 387 20.47 7.02 8.59
C LEU A 387 21.12 5.87 9.37
N ASP A 388 21.99 6.18 10.34
CA ASP A 388 22.63 5.19 11.19
C ASP A 388 21.79 4.87 12.45
N SER A 389 20.61 5.52 12.60
CA SER A 389 19.64 5.18 13.65
C SER A 389 19.11 3.76 13.47
N MET A 390 18.70 3.13 14.57
CA MET A 390 18.12 1.80 14.54
C MET A 390 16.60 1.87 14.36
N VAL A 391 16.10 1.10 13.41
CA VAL A 391 14.69 0.73 13.27
C VAL A 391 14.49 -0.57 14.02
N ASP A 392 13.95 -0.49 15.23
CA ASP A 392 13.66 -1.66 16.07
C ASP A 392 12.20 -2.09 15.93
N MET A 393 12.00 -3.27 15.35
CA MET A 393 10.68 -3.85 15.12
C MET A 393 10.17 -4.70 16.32
N GLU A 394 10.88 -4.64 17.45
CA GLU A 394 10.62 -5.35 18.70
C GLU A 394 10.29 -6.84 18.46
N TRP A 395 9.04 -7.23 18.69
CA TRP A 395 8.58 -8.61 18.58
C TRP A 395 8.27 -9.07 17.14
N LEU A 396 8.31 -8.16 16.16
CA LEU A 396 8.08 -8.49 14.76
C LEU A 396 9.36 -8.94 14.05
N GLY A 397 10.52 -8.40 14.41
CA GLY A 397 11.79 -8.69 13.74
C GLY A 397 13.00 -8.02 14.38
N PRO A 398 14.22 -8.42 13.98
CA PRO A 398 15.45 -7.86 14.55
C PRO A 398 15.63 -6.38 14.22
N PRO A 399 16.31 -5.59 15.08
CA PRO A 399 16.60 -4.20 14.79
C PRO A 399 17.63 -4.09 13.65
N ILE A 400 17.44 -3.14 12.74
CA ILE A 400 18.36 -2.85 11.62
C ILE A 400 18.62 -1.34 11.51
N GLN A 401 19.72 -0.92 10.87
CA GLN A 401 19.94 0.49 10.61
C GLN A 401 18.91 1.04 9.60
N LEU A 402 18.49 2.29 9.76
CA LEU A 402 17.57 2.96 8.84
C LEU A 402 18.10 2.92 7.41
N ARG A 403 19.41 3.13 7.21
CA ARG A 403 20.08 3.02 5.90
C ARG A 403 19.80 1.71 5.18
N GLU A 404 19.73 0.60 5.90
CA GLU A 404 19.48 -0.72 5.31
C GLU A 404 18.08 -0.78 4.67
N THR A 405 17.11 -0.02 5.20
CA THR A 405 15.76 0.06 4.63
C THR A 405 15.67 0.91 3.35
N HIS A 406 16.64 1.79 3.10
CA HIS A 406 16.66 2.60 1.89
C HIS A 406 17.11 1.81 0.66
N ASP A 407 17.88 0.73 0.86
CA ASP A 407 18.46 -0.07 -0.21
C ASP A 407 17.63 -1.33 -0.49
N GLN A 408 16.67 -1.21 -1.41
CA GLN A 408 15.78 -2.32 -1.77
C GLN A 408 16.46 -3.50 -2.48
N LEU A 409 17.67 -3.29 -3.03
CA LEU A 409 18.36 -4.25 -3.89
C LEU A 409 19.69 -4.68 -3.28
N GLY A 410 19.65 -5.16 -2.03
CA GLY A 410 20.81 -5.65 -1.29
C GLY A 410 20.85 -5.20 0.17
N GLY A 411 19.94 -4.32 0.61
CA GLY A 411 19.86 -3.90 2.00
C GLY A 411 19.49 -5.04 2.95
N ASN A 412 19.73 -4.81 4.23
CA ASN A 412 19.57 -5.77 5.31
C ASN A 412 20.32 -7.09 5.03
N GLY A 413 21.57 -6.96 4.59
CA GLY A 413 22.42 -8.10 4.23
C GLY A 413 21.87 -8.95 3.08
N GLY A 414 21.15 -8.34 2.12
CA GLY A 414 20.57 -9.02 0.96
C GLY A 414 19.14 -9.54 1.17
N LYS A 415 18.58 -9.39 2.38
CA LYS A 415 17.19 -9.77 2.66
C LYS A 415 16.18 -8.90 1.91
N PHE A 416 16.50 -7.62 1.73
CA PHE A 416 15.79 -6.79 0.77
C PHE A 416 16.39 -7.04 -0.62
N CYS A 417 15.69 -7.83 -1.41
CA CYS A 417 16.02 -8.08 -2.81
C CYS A 417 14.73 -8.29 -3.61
N TYR A 418 14.06 -7.19 -3.94
CA TYR A 418 12.80 -7.25 -4.68
C TYR A 418 12.59 -6.03 -5.58
N VAL A 419 11.77 -6.19 -6.60
CA VAL A 419 11.40 -5.16 -7.57
C VAL A 419 9.88 -5.07 -7.70
N TYR A 420 9.42 -3.97 -8.26
CA TYR A 420 8.05 -3.77 -8.68
C TYR A 420 7.93 -4.00 -10.17
N VAL A 421 6.84 -4.62 -10.60
CA VAL A 421 6.55 -4.82 -12.02
C VAL A 421 5.19 -4.41 -12.42
#